data_AF-A0A973R630-F1
#
_entry.id   AF-A0A973R630-F1
#
_cell.length_a   1.000
_cell.length_b   1.000
_cell.length_c   1.000
_cell.angle_alpha   90.00
_cell.angle_beta   90.00
_cell.angle_gamma   90.00
#
_symmetry.space_group_name_H-M   'P 1'
#
loop_
_entity.id
_entity.type
_entity.pdbx_description
1 polymer ?
#
loop_
_entity_poly.entity_id
_entity_poly.type
_entity_poly.pdbx_seq_one_letter_code
_entity_poly.pdbx_strand_id
1 'polypeptide(L)'
;MNRSISHRFRGDEGSESRGGDGFRNTPRRGRHLAALTATALLLVSATATVLILRGRNASWPPPGWIFAACDVGQGDALALAAGPAAAVVVDTGPDPAKADSCLASLGVRKVPLLLLTHFHADHVDGVPGVLRDRAVAEIETTDDPDPPRGVTEVATWAHAAGIRTSQAAAGERREYGPLSWDVLWPDPTANPASANSADPARPARPEHPEQPRSKAKHRTHSKTHGGSGEEGSGPNNSSIVLSVRITTRDGPVRVLLTGDIEPPAQQAVLAAHPDLAADILKVP
;
A
#
# COMPACT_ATOMS: atom_id res chain seq x y z
N MET A 1 43.45 74.78 13.19
CA MET A 1 44.77 75.38 12.92
C MET A 1 45.38 74.78 11.66
N ASN A 2 46.14 75.61 10.95
CA ASN A 2 46.66 75.54 9.58
C ASN A 2 47.29 74.25 9.04
N ARG A 3 47.01 74.05 7.74
CA ARG A 3 47.83 73.33 6.74
C ARG A 3 49.20 73.99 6.55
N SER A 4 50.22 73.20 6.24
CA SER A 4 51.46 73.67 5.63
C SER A 4 51.67 73.00 4.27
N ILE A 5 51.96 73.84 3.28
CA ILE A 5 52.27 73.53 1.88
C ILE A 5 53.75 73.85 1.70
N SER A 6 54.50 73.03 0.96
CA SER A 6 55.80 73.43 0.41
C SER A 6 56.08 72.76 -0.95
N HIS A 7 56.18 73.63 -1.97
CA HIS A 7 57.06 73.66 -3.16
C HIS A 7 57.21 72.43 -4.08
N ARG A 8 56.84 72.43 -5.38
CA ARG A 8 57.17 73.21 -6.62
C ARG A 8 58.53 72.92 -7.32
N PHE A 9 58.39 72.51 -8.61
CA PHE A 9 59.26 72.74 -9.81
C PHE A 9 60.58 71.93 -9.91
N ARG A 10 61.11 71.46 -11.08
CA ARG A 10 60.88 71.68 -12.53
C ARG A 10 61.69 70.67 -13.37
N GLY A 11 61.23 70.37 -14.60
CA GLY A 11 62.04 70.02 -15.81
C GLY A 11 62.55 68.57 -15.92
N ASP A 12 62.82 67.98 -17.08
CA ASP A 12 62.71 68.39 -18.49
C ASP A 12 62.89 67.13 -19.39
N GLU A 13 62.71 67.31 -20.69
CA GLU A 13 62.45 66.40 -21.82
C GLU A 13 63.47 65.31 -22.28
N GLY A 14 62.94 64.33 -23.04
CA GLY A 14 63.56 63.64 -24.21
C GLY A 14 64.32 62.32 -23.97
N SER A 15 64.33 61.28 -24.81
CA SER A 15 63.61 60.90 -26.05
C SER A 15 63.75 59.36 -26.28
N GLU A 16 62.80 58.81 -27.06
CA GLU A 16 62.84 57.61 -27.93
C GLU A 16 63.48 56.26 -27.49
N SER A 17 62.67 55.18 -27.51
CA SER A 17 62.73 54.22 -28.62
C SER A 17 61.61 53.15 -28.61
N ARG A 18 61.06 52.97 -29.81
CA ARG A 18 60.29 51.87 -30.42
C ARG A 18 60.15 50.55 -29.64
N GLY A 19 58.91 50.04 -29.61
CA GLY A 19 58.68 48.60 -29.40
C GLY A 19 57.21 48.19 -29.35
N GLY A 20 56.67 47.74 -30.49
CA GLY A 20 55.70 46.64 -30.54
C GLY A 20 54.21 46.99 -30.53
N ASP A 21 53.66 47.17 -31.73
CA ASP A 21 52.25 46.90 -32.02
C ASP A 21 51.87 45.50 -31.55
N GLY A 22 50.92 45.43 -30.61
CA GLY A 22 50.42 44.19 -30.03
C GLY A 22 48.93 44.27 -29.76
N PHE A 23 48.15 44.78 -30.71
CA PHE A 23 46.68 44.69 -30.67
C PHE A 23 46.28 43.22 -30.82
N ARG A 24 46.39 42.45 -29.73
CA ARG A 24 45.83 41.09 -29.62
C ARG A 24 44.31 41.22 -29.57
N ASN A 25 43.71 41.41 -30.74
CA ASN A 25 42.29 41.25 -30.97
C ASN A 25 41.97 39.76 -30.80
N THR A 26 41.73 39.32 -29.56
CA THR A 26 41.27 37.97 -29.28
C THR A 26 39.79 37.86 -29.69
N PRO A 27 39.37 36.74 -30.30
CA PRO A 27 38.17 36.70 -31.11
C PRO A 27 36.92 36.71 -30.22
N ARG A 28 36.21 37.84 -30.14
CA ARG A 28 34.85 37.95 -29.56
C ARG A 28 33.91 36.85 -30.08
N ARG A 29 34.12 36.37 -31.32
CA ARG A 29 33.35 35.27 -31.94
C ARG A 29 33.36 33.96 -31.14
N GLY A 30 34.46 33.61 -30.45
CA GLY A 30 34.54 32.36 -29.69
C GLY A 30 33.65 32.35 -28.44
N ARG A 31 33.45 33.50 -27.80
CA ARG A 31 32.62 33.64 -26.59
C ARG A 31 31.13 33.56 -26.92
N HIS A 32 30.72 34.09 -28.07
CA HIS A 32 29.34 33.99 -28.54
C HIS A 32 28.98 32.56 -28.98
N LEU A 33 29.87 31.84 -29.67
CA LEU A 33 29.65 30.42 -29.97
C LEU A 33 29.59 29.56 -28.71
N ALA A 34 30.50 29.77 -27.75
CA ALA A 34 30.50 29.04 -26.48
C ALA A 34 29.22 29.29 -25.66
N ALA A 35 28.72 30.53 -25.66
CA ALA A 35 27.46 30.88 -24.99
C ALA A 35 26.27 30.21 -25.68
N LEU A 36 26.18 30.23 -27.02
CA LEU A 36 25.11 29.58 -27.77
C LEU A 36 25.10 28.06 -27.56
N THR A 37 26.27 27.41 -27.55
CA THR A 37 26.39 25.97 -27.28
C THR A 37 25.97 25.62 -25.85
N ALA A 38 26.34 26.46 -24.86
CA ALA A 38 25.94 26.25 -23.48
C ALA A 38 24.43 26.40 -23.28
N THR A 39 23.81 27.41 -23.91
CA THR A 39 22.36 27.61 -23.89
C THR A 39 21.62 26.45 -24.57
N ALA A 40 22.11 25.98 -25.73
CA ALA A 40 21.53 24.82 -26.41
C ALA A 40 21.59 23.55 -25.55
N LEU A 41 22.74 23.27 -24.90
CA LEU A 41 22.89 22.14 -23.99
C LEU A 41 21.96 22.24 -22.77
N LEU A 42 21.80 23.43 -22.19
CA LEU A 42 20.86 23.69 -21.10
C LEU A 42 19.41 23.44 -21.54
N LEU A 43 19.01 23.92 -22.71
CA LEU A 43 17.67 23.69 -23.25
C LEU A 43 17.41 22.21 -23.55
N VAL A 44 18.38 21.50 -24.14
CA VAL A 44 18.28 20.05 -24.39
C VAL A 44 18.20 19.29 -23.07
N SER A 45 19.03 19.63 -22.08
CA SER A 45 18.99 19.03 -20.75
C SER A 45 17.66 19.26 -20.03
N ALA A 46 17.15 20.49 -20.07
CA ALA A 46 15.85 20.83 -19.49
C ALA A 46 14.71 20.09 -20.20
N THR A 47 14.73 20.03 -21.53
CA THR A 47 13.73 19.31 -22.33
C THR A 47 13.79 17.81 -22.07
N ALA A 48 14.99 17.21 -22.06
CA ALA A 48 15.19 15.80 -21.74
C ALA A 48 14.73 15.48 -20.30
N THR A 49 15.01 16.36 -19.34
CA THR A 49 14.53 16.23 -17.96
C THR A 49 13.00 16.25 -17.91
N VAL A 50 12.36 17.20 -18.61
CA VAL A 50 10.89 17.27 -18.69
C VAL A 50 10.30 16.02 -19.37
N LEU A 51 10.92 15.52 -20.44
CA LEU A 51 10.46 14.32 -21.14
C LEU A 51 10.64 13.05 -20.30
N ILE A 52 11.76 12.92 -19.57
CA ILE A 52 12.01 11.81 -18.64
C ILE A 52 11.01 11.86 -17.48
N LEU A 53 10.77 13.03 -16.89
CA LEU A 53 9.79 13.20 -15.81
C LEU A 53 8.35 12.91 -16.28
N ARG A 54 7.98 13.31 -17.50
CA ARG A 54 6.68 12.99 -18.10
C ARG A 54 6.56 11.51 -18.46
N GLY A 55 7.60 10.89 -19.01
CA GLY A 55 7.61 9.49 -19.41
C GLY A 55 7.51 8.51 -18.24
N ARG A 56 8.02 8.90 -17.05
CA ARG A 56 7.97 8.05 -15.85
C ARG A 56 6.56 7.88 -15.26
N ASN A 57 5.62 8.78 -15.59
CA ASN A 57 4.27 8.82 -14.97
C ASN A 57 3.10 8.71 -15.96
N ALA A 58 3.31 8.78 -17.27
CA ALA A 58 2.21 8.99 -18.22
C ALA A 58 1.41 7.73 -18.63
N SER A 59 1.74 6.55 -18.11
CA SER A 59 1.15 5.27 -18.57
C SER A 59 0.73 4.29 -17.48
N TRP A 60 0.90 4.66 -16.21
CA TRP A 60 0.55 3.79 -15.08
C TRP A 60 -0.36 4.51 -14.07
N PRO A 61 -1.44 3.86 -13.60
CA PRO A 61 -2.00 2.62 -14.13
C PRO A 61 -2.56 2.83 -15.54
N PRO A 62 -2.73 1.76 -16.33
CA PRO A 62 -3.44 1.87 -17.61
C PRO A 62 -4.84 2.47 -17.38
N PRO A 63 -5.33 3.32 -18.30
CA PRO A 63 -6.69 3.84 -18.23
C PRO A 63 -7.70 2.71 -18.13
N GLY A 64 -8.69 2.85 -17.23
CA GLY A 64 -9.75 1.87 -17.06
C GLY A 64 -9.36 0.62 -16.27
N TRP A 65 -8.28 0.64 -15.49
CA TRP A 65 -8.04 -0.38 -14.48
C TRP A 65 -9.26 -0.52 -13.56
N ILE A 66 -9.58 -1.74 -13.18
CA ILE A 66 -10.76 -2.06 -12.35
C ILE A 66 -10.38 -2.64 -10.99
N PHE A 67 -9.20 -3.25 -10.91
CA PHE A 67 -8.68 -3.97 -9.76
C PHE A 67 -7.16 -3.85 -9.77
N ALA A 68 -6.57 -3.68 -8.60
CA ALA A 68 -5.14 -3.72 -8.38
C ALA A 68 -4.83 -4.46 -7.07
N ALA A 69 -3.86 -5.38 -7.12
CA ALA A 69 -3.23 -5.94 -5.93
C ALA A 69 -1.91 -5.19 -5.69
N CYS A 70 -1.82 -4.50 -4.55
CA CYS A 70 -0.67 -3.70 -4.18
C CYS A 70 0.47 -4.59 -3.65
N ASP A 71 1.70 -4.31 -4.07
CA ASP A 71 2.89 -4.91 -3.45
C ASP A 71 3.17 -4.24 -2.10
N VAL A 72 2.67 -4.87 -1.03
CA VAL A 72 2.85 -4.44 0.36
C VAL A 72 3.78 -5.36 1.16
N GLY A 73 4.38 -6.36 0.52
CA GLY A 73 5.17 -7.40 1.19
C GLY A 73 4.37 -8.68 1.43
N GLN A 74 4.38 -9.17 2.66
CA GLN A 74 3.58 -10.34 3.07
C GLN A 74 2.27 -9.84 3.67
N GLY A 75 1.14 -10.17 3.06
CA GLY A 75 -0.18 -9.65 3.43
C GLY A 75 -0.98 -9.19 2.21
N ASP A 76 -2.17 -8.65 2.47
CA ASP A 76 -3.09 -8.18 1.43
C ASP A 76 -3.25 -6.67 1.43
N ALA A 77 -3.29 -6.10 0.23
CA ALA A 77 -3.77 -4.75 -0.01
C ALA A 77 -4.33 -4.66 -1.43
N LEU A 78 -5.64 -4.52 -1.54
CA LEU A 78 -6.35 -4.54 -2.80
C LEU A 78 -7.07 -3.20 -3.02
N ALA A 79 -7.09 -2.73 -4.25
CA ALA A 79 -7.83 -1.53 -4.63
C ALA A 79 -8.78 -1.86 -5.79
N LEU A 80 -10.06 -1.53 -5.62
CA LEU A 80 -11.10 -1.68 -6.63
C LEU A 80 -11.50 -0.31 -7.13
N ALA A 81 -11.41 -0.07 -8.44
CA ALA A 81 -11.66 1.24 -9.01
C ALA A 81 -13.13 1.65 -8.80
N ALA A 82 -13.33 2.76 -8.12
CA ALA A 82 -14.62 3.24 -7.66
C ALA A 82 -15.10 4.50 -8.44
N GLY A 83 -14.31 4.93 -9.43
CA GLY A 83 -14.53 6.13 -10.22
C GLY A 83 -13.26 6.99 -10.33
N PRO A 84 -13.36 8.22 -10.86
CA PRO A 84 -12.21 9.09 -11.03
C PRO A 84 -11.47 9.35 -9.71
N ALA A 85 -10.19 8.96 -9.66
CA ALA A 85 -9.33 9.07 -8.49
C ALA A 85 -9.92 8.45 -7.21
N ALA A 86 -10.80 7.45 -7.33
CA ALA A 86 -11.47 6.82 -6.20
C ALA A 86 -11.30 5.30 -6.24
N ALA A 87 -11.11 4.68 -5.08
CA ALA A 87 -11.07 3.22 -4.95
C ALA A 87 -11.66 2.74 -3.63
N VAL A 88 -12.43 1.64 -3.67
CA VAL A 88 -12.68 0.84 -2.46
C VAL A 88 -11.41 0.07 -2.19
N VAL A 89 -10.91 0.16 -0.96
CA VAL A 89 -9.66 -0.50 -0.55
C VAL A 89 -10.03 -1.67 0.37
N VAL A 90 -9.48 -2.85 0.10
CA VAL A 90 -9.66 -4.05 0.92
C VAL A 90 -8.29 -4.46 1.43
N ASP A 91 -8.12 -4.40 2.75
CA ASP A 91 -6.85 -4.54 3.46
C ASP A 91 -5.76 -3.56 3.00
N THR A 92 -4.67 -3.51 3.78
CA THR A 92 -3.66 -2.46 3.66
C THR A 92 -2.22 -2.95 3.76
N GLY A 93 -2.02 -4.24 4.04
CA GLY A 93 -0.69 -4.80 4.20
C GLY A 93 -0.03 -4.42 5.52
N PRO A 94 1.21 -4.87 5.74
CA PRO A 94 1.98 -4.55 6.94
C PRO A 94 2.72 -3.20 6.87
N ASP A 95 2.83 -2.58 5.68
CA ASP A 95 3.72 -1.43 5.45
C ASP A 95 2.96 -0.17 4.99
N PRO A 96 2.81 0.85 5.86
CA PRO A 96 2.16 2.12 5.52
C PRO A 96 2.78 2.89 4.36
N ALA A 97 4.09 2.77 4.13
CA ALA A 97 4.74 3.48 3.04
C ALA A 97 4.44 2.81 1.69
N LYS A 98 4.37 1.48 1.67
CA LYS A 98 4.00 0.72 0.46
C LYS A 98 2.53 0.88 0.10
N ALA A 99 1.63 0.80 1.09
CA ALA A 99 0.20 1.02 0.88
C ALA A 99 -0.06 2.41 0.25
N ASP A 100 0.59 3.43 0.81
CA ASP A 100 0.53 4.79 0.29
C ASP A 100 1.12 4.91 -1.11
N SER A 101 2.32 4.37 -1.34
CA SER A 101 2.97 4.42 -2.65
C SER A 101 2.13 3.74 -3.73
N CYS A 102 1.52 2.59 -3.43
CA CYS A 102 0.64 1.90 -4.35
C CYS A 102 -0.57 2.77 -4.74
N LEU A 103 -1.34 3.23 -3.75
CA LEU A 103 -2.54 4.03 -4.02
C LEU A 103 -2.22 5.38 -4.67
N ALA A 104 -1.07 5.99 -4.35
CA ALA A 104 -0.58 7.18 -5.03
C ALA A 104 -0.23 6.90 -6.50
N SER A 105 0.41 5.76 -6.79
CA SER A 105 0.70 5.33 -8.16
C SER A 105 -0.58 5.09 -8.97
N LEU A 106 -1.65 4.61 -8.31
CA LEU A 106 -2.98 4.43 -8.90
C LEU A 106 -3.76 5.75 -9.08
N GLY A 107 -3.24 6.86 -8.56
CA GLY A 107 -3.92 8.16 -8.58
C GLY A 107 -5.13 8.25 -7.63
N VAL A 108 -5.21 7.36 -6.63
CA VAL A 108 -6.33 7.33 -5.68
C VAL A 108 -6.21 8.47 -4.68
N ARG A 109 -7.26 9.29 -4.62
CA ARG A 109 -7.43 10.42 -3.70
C ARG A 109 -8.64 10.27 -2.78
N LYS A 110 -9.58 9.41 -3.14
CA LYS A 110 -10.80 9.14 -2.38
C LYS A 110 -10.92 7.65 -2.11
N VAL A 111 -11.18 7.31 -0.86
CA VAL A 111 -11.45 5.95 -0.41
C VAL A 111 -12.85 5.96 0.20
N PRO A 112 -13.90 5.75 -0.60
CA PRO A 112 -15.27 5.74 -0.07
C PRO A 112 -15.48 4.64 0.99
N LEU A 113 -14.72 3.56 0.91
CA LEU A 113 -14.71 2.51 1.91
C LEU A 113 -13.30 1.91 2.00
N LEU A 114 -12.78 1.83 3.22
CA LEU A 114 -11.65 0.99 3.56
C LEU A 114 -12.20 -0.21 4.35
N LEU A 115 -12.21 -1.39 3.74
CA LEU A 115 -12.65 -2.62 4.36
C LEU A 115 -11.43 -3.40 4.89
N LEU A 116 -11.46 -3.79 6.15
CA LEU A 116 -10.42 -4.59 6.80
C LEU A 116 -11.00 -5.97 7.10
N THR A 117 -10.48 -7.00 6.43
CA THR A 117 -11.05 -8.35 6.47
C THR A 117 -10.96 -8.96 7.86
N HIS A 118 -9.84 -8.78 8.53
CA HIS A 118 -9.59 -9.14 9.93
C HIS A 118 -8.42 -8.30 10.49
N PHE A 119 -8.09 -8.44 11.78
CA PHE A 119 -7.20 -7.51 12.47
C PHE A 119 -5.71 -7.91 12.52
N HIS A 120 -5.25 -8.87 11.71
CA HIS A 120 -3.82 -9.19 11.67
C HIS A 120 -3.00 -8.05 11.04
N ALA A 121 -1.75 -7.94 11.48
CA ALA A 121 -0.85 -6.84 11.14
C ALA A 121 -0.62 -6.72 9.62
N ASP A 122 -0.54 -7.84 8.93
CA ASP A 122 -0.39 -7.94 7.48
C ASP A 122 -1.65 -7.56 6.68
N HIS A 123 -2.73 -7.19 7.37
CA HIS A 123 -3.94 -6.63 6.77
C HIS A 123 -4.18 -5.18 7.21
N VAL A 124 -3.87 -4.83 8.47
CA VAL A 124 -4.27 -3.52 9.04
C VAL A 124 -3.14 -2.53 9.29
N ASP A 125 -1.88 -2.95 9.39
CA ASP A 125 -0.81 -2.02 9.79
C ASP A 125 -0.55 -0.92 8.75
N GLY A 126 -0.95 -1.14 7.49
CA GLY A 126 -0.86 -0.19 6.39
C GLY A 126 -1.93 0.92 6.39
N VAL A 127 -2.92 0.87 7.29
CA VAL A 127 -4.00 1.88 7.39
C VAL A 127 -3.48 3.33 7.41
N PRO A 128 -2.45 3.71 8.19
CA PRO A 128 -1.90 5.06 8.16
C PRO A 128 -1.40 5.50 6.77
N GLY A 129 -0.99 4.55 5.93
CA GLY A 129 -0.62 4.77 4.55
C GLY A 129 -1.81 5.12 3.67
N VAL A 130 -2.91 4.40 3.82
CA VAL A 130 -4.17 4.67 3.11
C VAL A 130 -4.72 6.05 3.47
N LEU A 131 -4.68 6.41 4.76
CA LEU A 131 -5.18 7.71 5.26
C LEU A 131 -4.34 8.92 4.78
N ARG A 132 -3.10 8.71 4.34
CA ARG A 132 -2.21 9.81 3.95
C ARG A 132 -2.67 10.45 2.63
N ASP A 133 -2.95 11.76 2.68
CA ASP A 133 -3.35 12.59 1.54
C ASP A 133 -4.58 12.07 0.75
N ARG A 134 -5.45 11.31 1.42
CA ARG A 134 -6.70 10.77 0.85
C ARG A 134 -7.89 11.08 1.75
N ALA A 135 -9.04 11.32 1.13
CA ALA A 135 -10.31 11.42 1.83
C ALA A 135 -10.90 10.01 2.00
N VAL A 136 -10.90 9.50 3.22
CA VAL A 136 -11.50 8.19 3.57
C VAL A 136 -12.84 8.44 4.25
N ALA A 137 -13.93 7.89 3.71
CA ALA A 137 -15.27 8.17 4.21
C ALA A 137 -15.70 7.24 5.36
N GLU A 138 -15.26 5.99 5.31
CA GLU A 138 -15.65 4.94 6.25
C GLU A 138 -14.59 3.85 6.33
N ILE A 139 -14.42 3.29 7.53
CA ILE A 139 -13.66 2.06 7.76
C ILE A 139 -14.65 0.99 8.20
N GLU A 140 -14.72 -0.11 7.46
CA GLU A 140 -15.58 -1.25 7.78
C GLU A 140 -14.71 -2.44 8.18
N THR A 141 -15.06 -3.12 9.26
CA THR A 141 -14.26 -4.23 9.80
C THR A 141 -15.11 -5.47 10.00
N THR A 142 -14.47 -6.61 10.25
CA THR A 142 -15.15 -7.80 10.77
C THR A 142 -15.78 -7.51 12.15
N ASP A 143 -16.71 -8.35 12.57
CA ASP A 143 -17.32 -8.32 13.90
C ASP A 143 -16.50 -9.03 14.98
N ASP A 144 -15.47 -9.80 14.57
CA ASP A 144 -14.55 -10.50 15.45
C ASP A 144 -13.34 -9.61 15.86
N PRO A 145 -13.25 -9.16 17.14
CA PRO A 145 -12.24 -8.21 17.57
C PRO A 145 -10.92 -8.88 17.99
N ASP A 146 -10.30 -9.66 17.10
CA ASP A 146 -9.04 -10.36 17.35
C ASP A 146 -8.08 -10.26 16.15
N PRO A 147 -6.77 -10.02 16.36
CA PRO A 147 -6.08 -9.74 17.63
C PRO A 147 -6.42 -8.37 18.25
N PRO A 148 -6.38 -8.20 19.59
CA PRO A 148 -6.75 -6.95 20.24
C PRO A 148 -5.84 -5.76 19.88
N ARG A 149 -4.60 -6.06 19.48
CA ARG A 149 -3.64 -5.05 19.02
C ARG A 149 -4.17 -4.34 17.77
N GLY A 150 -4.50 -5.09 16.72
CA GLY A 150 -4.99 -4.53 15.46
C GLY A 150 -6.31 -3.78 15.65
N VAL A 151 -7.22 -4.30 16.48
CA VAL A 151 -8.46 -3.60 16.86
C VAL A 151 -8.16 -2.23 17.48
N THR A 152 -7.24 -2.19 18.45
CA THR A 152 -6.89 -0.95 19.16
C THR A 152 -6.22 0.06 18.22
N GLU A 153 -5.32 -0.40 17.35
CA GLU A 153 -4.62 0.44 16.38
C GLU A 153 -5.59 1.04 15.35
N VAL A 154 -6.45 0.21 14.75
CA VAL A 154 -7.49 0.66 13.80
C VAL A 154 -8.41 1.69 14.44
N ALA A 155 -8.93 1.42 15.66
CA ALA A 155 -9.78 2.37 16.37
C ALA A 155 -9.05 3.69 16.67
N THR A 156 -7.76 3.63 17.02
CA THR A 156 -6.93 4.81 17.28
C THR A 156 -6.77 5.66 16.01
N TRP A 157 -6.44 5.04 14.88
CA TRP A 157 -6.27 5.76 13.60
C TRP A 157 -7.59 6.33 13.09
N ALA A 158 -8.68 5.56 13.17
CA ALA A 158 -10.01 6.02 12.78
C ALA A 158 -10.46 7.24 13.61
N HIS A 159 -10.32 7.16 14.94
CA HIS A 159 -10.65 8.27 15.84
C HIS A 159 -9.79 9.51 15.57
N ALA A 160 -8.48 9.34 15.39
CA ALA A 160 -7.58 10.45 15.09
C ALA A 160 -7.91 11.16 13.77
N ALA A 161 -8.42 10.41 12.78
CA ALA A 161 -8.85 10.94 11.50
C ALA A 161 -10.33 11.40 11.47
N GLY A 162 -11.10 11.18 12.53
CA GLY A 162 -12.54 11.49 12.59
C GLY A 162 -13.39 10.63 11.64
N ILE A 163 -12.92 9.42 11.32
CA ILE A 163 -13.59 8.49 10.40
C ILE A 163 -14.52 7.57 11.20
N ARG A 164 -15.74 7.35 10.69
CA ARG A 164 -16.66 6.40 11.30
C ARG A 164 -16.23 4.97 11.01
N THR A 165 -16.38 4.12 12.01
CA THR A 165 -16.19 2.67 11.88
C THR A 165 -17.55 1.96 11.88
N SER A 166 -17.67 0.94 11.04
CA SER A 166 -18.82 0.04 10.97
C SER A 166 -18.36 -1.42 10.93
N GLN A 167 -19.29 -2.36 11.10
CA GLN A 167 -19.03 -3.79 11.01
C GLN A 167 -19.78 -4.37 9.83
N ALA A 168 -19.09 -5.16 9.00
CA ALA A 168 -19.72 -5.90 7.93
C ALA A 168 -20.58 -7.03 8.50
N ALA A 169 -21.70 -7.34 7.85
CA ALA A 169 -22.57 -8.44 8.24
C ALA A 169 -22.91 -9.32 7.02
N ALA A 170 -22.91 -10.63 7.17
CA ALA A 170 -23.33 -11.53 6.11
C ALA A 170 -24.75 -11.18 5.58
N GLY A 171 -24.91 -11.20 4.27
CA GLY A 171 -26.12 -10.78 3.57
C GLY A 171 -26.23 -9.28 3.33
N GLU A 172 -25.30 -8.48 3.86
CA GLU A 172 -25.21 -7.06 3.53
C GLU A 172 -24.84 -6.87 2.06
N ARG A 173 -25.54 -5.95 1.39
CA ARG A 173 -25.23 -5.50 0.03
C ARG A 173 -24.85 -4.03 0.03
N ARG A 174 -23.81 -3.69 -0.70
CA ARG A 174 -23.30 -2.32 -0.89
C ARG A 174 -23.03 -2.05 -2.37
N GLU A 175 -23.04 -0.77 -2.73
CA GLU A 175 -22.74 -0.31 -4.07
C GLU A 175 -21.95 1.00 -4.02
N TYR A 176 -20.99 1.15 -4.94
CA TYR A 176 -20.30 2.41 -5.15
C TYR A 176 -19.80 2.53 -6.60
N GLY A 177 -20.34 3.49 -7.35
CA GLY A 177 -19.95 3.69 -8.74
C GLY A 177 -20.19 2.42 -9.57
N PRO A 178 -19.17 1.85 -10.23
CA PRO A 178 -19.32 0.61 -10.99
C PRO A 178 -19.31 -0.67 -10.12
N LEU A 179 -19.05 -0.55 -8.82
CA LEU A 179 -18.92 -1.66 -7.88
C LEU A 179 -20.25 -1.96 -7.20
N SER A 180 -20.57 -3.23 -7.08
CA SER A 180 -21.59 -3.77 -6.18
C SER A 180 -21.00 -4.99 -5.49
N TRP A 181 -21.28 -5.21 -4.21
CA TRP A 181 -20.81 -6.40 -3.52
C TRP A 181 -21.76 -6.87 -2.45
N ASP A 182 -21.70 -8.18 -2.21
CA ASP A 182 -22.35 -8.88 -1.13
C ASP A 182 -21.30 -9.35 -0.12
N VAL A 183 -21.55 -9.12 1.16
CA VAL A 183 -20.79 -9.72 2.26
C VAL A 183 -21.33 -11.13 2.46
N LEU A 184 -20.49 -12.15 2.25
CA LEU A 184 -20.88 -13.56 2.36
C LEU A 184 -20.58 -14.14 3.74
N TRP A 185 -19.55 -13.62 4.42
CA TRP A 185 -18.99 -14.18 5.64
C TRP A 185 -18.30 -13.06 6.46
N PRO A 186 -18.21 -13.16 7.80
CA PRO A 186 -18.74 -14.21 8.69
C PRO A 186 -20.27 -14.21 8.79
N ASP A 187 -20.87 -15.42 8.79
CA ASP A 187 -22.29 -15.62 9.05
C ASP A 187 -22.47 -16.28 10.43
N PRO A 188 -22.96 -15.55 11.45
CA PRO A 188 -23.14 -16.09 12.79
C PRO A 188 -24.22 -17.18 12.87
N THR A 189 -25.06 -17.31 11.83
CA THR A 189 -26.08 -18.35 11.72
C THR A 189 -25.59 -19.60 11.00
N ALA A 190 -24.47 -19.51 10.28
CA ALA A 190 -23.81 -20.65 9.69
C ALA A 190 -23.06 -21.43 10.79
N ASN A 191 -23.56 -22.61 11.12
CA ASN A 191 -23.07 -23.42 12.24
C ASN A 191 -21.56 -23.76 12.09
N PRO A 192 -20.65 -23.21 12.90
CA PRO A 192 -19.22 -23.54 12.80
C PRO A 192 -18.92 -25.00 13.20
N ALA A 193 -19.83 -25.66 13.94
CA ALA A 193 -19.67 -27.05 14.36
C ALA A 193 -19.74 -28.07 13.20
N SER A 194 -20.37 -27.74 12.06
CA SER A 194 -20.33 -28.61 10.88
C SER A 194 -19.02 -28.50 10.10
N ALA A 195 -18.27 -27.41 10.26
CA ALA A 195 -16.96 -27.22 9.63
C ALA A 195 -15.84 -27.95 10.40
N ASN A 196 -16.00 -28.13 11.73
CA ASN A 196 -15.04 -28.86 12.57
C ASN A 196 -15.24 -30.39 12.60
N SER A 197 -16.21 -30.92 11.84
CA SER A 197 -16.60 -32.34 11.88
C SER A 197 -16.25 -33.13 10.60
N ALA A 198 -15.67 -32.48 9.59
CA ALA A 198 -15.44 -33.09 8.28
C ALA A 198 -13.94 -33.35 8.01
N ASP A 199 -13.35 -34.32 8.71
CA ASP A 199 -12.15 -35.04 8.24
C ASP A 199 -12.48 -36.54 8.08
N PRO A 200 -12.77 -37.04 6.86
CA PRO A 200 -13.00 -38.46 6.63
C PRO A 200 -11.70 -39.25 6.37
N ALA A 201 -10.51 -38.67 6.49
CA ALA A 201 -9.30 -39.23 5.89
C ALA A 201 -8.08 -39.36 6.82
N ARG A 202 -8.27 -39.70 8.10
CA ARG A 202 -7.14 -40.05 8.99
C ARG A 202 -7.14 -41.53 9.39
N PRO A 203 -6.25 -42.38 8.84
CA PRO A 203 -6.07 -43.73 9.34
C PRO A 203 -5.39 -43.70 10.72
N ALA A 204 -5.91 -44.52 11.65
CA ALA A 204 -5.39 -44.64 13.00
C ALA A 204 -3.92 -45.10 12.98
N ARG A 205 -3.05 -44.38 13.69
CA ARG A 205 -1.63 -44.75 13.88
C ARG A 205 -1.54 -45.80 15.00
N PRO A 206 -0.75 -46.88 14.86
CA PRO A 206 -0.62 -47.86 15.93
C PRO A 206 0.24 -47.30 17.07
N GLU A 207 -0.23 -47.50 18.31
CA GLU A 207 0.50 -47.18 19.53
C GLU A 207 1.76 -48.04 19.66
N HIS A 208 2.89 -47.43 20.06
CA HIS A 208 4.12 -48.13 20.39
C HIS A 208 4.51 -47.86 21.85
N PRO A 209 5.01 -48.85 22.61
CA PRO A 209 5.17 -48.72 24.05
C PRO A 209 6.43 -47.91 24.44
N GLU A 210 6.28 -47.21 25.56
CA GLU A 210 7.23 -46.30 26.20
C GLU A 210 8.57 -46.95 26.61
N GLN A 211 9.69 -46.22 26.45
CA GLN A 211 10.99 -46.53 27.07
C GLN A 211 11.49 -45.34 27.92
N PRO A 212 12.28 -45.58 29.00
CA PRO A 212 12.36 -44.66 30.13
C PRO A 212 13.44 -43.58 30.02
N ARG A 213 13.20 -42.50 30.79
CA ARG A 213 13.89 -41.20 30.83
C ARG A 213 15.33 -41.25 31.37
N SER A 214 16.22 -40.45 30.76
CA SER A 214 17.46 -39.97 31.41
C SER A 214 17.33 -38.52 31.89
N LYS A 215 17.79 -38.29 33.12
CA LYS A 215 17.69 -37.04 33.90
C LYS A 215 18.62 -35.94 33.38
N ALA A 216 18.11 -34.73 33.21
CA ALA A 216 18.89 -33.51 33.38
C ALA A 216 17.99 -32.38 33.93
N LYS A 217 18.57 -31.62 34.85
CA LYS A 217 17.96 -30.84 35.92
C LYS A 217 18.07 -29.36 35.57
N HIS A 218 16.98 -28.64 35.36
CA HIS A 218 16.94 -27.18 35.54
C HIS A 218 15.57 -26.73 36.08
N ARG A 219 15.64 -25.83 37.07
CA ARG A 219 14.57 -25.41 37.97
C ARG A 219 13.64 -24.39 37.30
N THR A 220 12.39 -24.81 37.12
CA THR A 220 11.14 -24.16 37.56
C THR A 220 11.01 -22.63 37.46
N HIS A 221 10.23 -22.18 36.48
CA HIS A 221 9.02 -21.40 36.77
C HIS A 221 7.83 -22.03 36.03
N SER A 222 6.89 -22.56 36.82
CA SER A 222 5.63 -23.12 36.38
C SER A 222 4.63 -21.99 36.13
N LYS A 223 4.07 -21.93 34.92
CA LYS A 223 2.64 -21.61 34.76
C LYS A 223 2.07 -22.50 33.66
N THR A 224 1.30 -23.46 34.14
CA THR A 224 0.36 -24.31 33.42
C THR A 224 -0.68 -23.49 32.68
N HIS A 225 -0.83 -23.72 31.38
CA HIS A 225 -2.14 -23.84 30.75
C HIS A 225 -2.04 -24.89 29.65
N GLY A 226 -2.75 -26.00 29.86
CA GLY A 226 -3.10 -26.92 28.80
C GLY A 226 -4.17 -26.26 27.95
N GLY A 227 -3.88 -26.15 26.66
CA GLY A 227 -4.85 -25.88 25.61
C GLY A 227 -4.42 -26.75 24.45
N SER A 228 -5.24 -27.74 24.13
CA SER A 228 -5.17 -28.47 22.86
C SER A 228 -5.09 -27.46 21.73
N GLY A 229 -4.04 -27.56 20.91
CA GLY A 229 -3.93 -26.74 19.70
C GLY A 229 -5.09 -27.06 18.77
N GLU A 230 -6.01 -26.10 18.65
CA GLU A 230 -6.85 -25.93 17.47
C GLU A 230 -5.91 -25.36 16.39
N GLU A 231 -5.47 -26.22 15.48
CA GLU A 231 -4.65 -25.85 14.32
C GLU A 231 -5.53 -25.15 13.28
N GLY A 232 -5.68 -23.85 13.46
CA GLY A 232 -6.32 -22.90 12.56
C GLY A 232 -6.56 -21.60 13.34
N SER A 233 -5.97 -20.49 12.91
CA SER A 233 -6.05 -19.23 13.68
C SER A 233 -7.52 -18.78 13.68
N GLY A 234 -8.20 -18.79 14.83
CA GLY A 234 -9.59 -18.33 14.97
C GLY A 234 -9.91 -17.05 14.18
N PRO A 235 -9.05 -16.00 14.25
CA PRO A 235 -9.19 -14.76 13.48
C PRO A 235 -9.20 -14.89 11.96
N ASN A 236 -8.48 -15.86 11.39
CA ASN A 236 -8.42 -16.05 9.95
C ASN A 236 -9.81 -16.45 9.41
N ASN A 237 -10.47 -17.35 10.13
CA ASN A 237 -11.81 -17.82 9.80
C ASN A 237 -12.92 -16.82 10.09
N SER A 238 -12.63 -15.65 10.67
CA SER A 238 -13.56 -14.51 10.76
C SER A 238 -13.28 -13.42 9.73
N SER A 239 -12.36 -13.67 8.78
CA SER A 239 -12.11 -12.79 7.64
C SER A 239 -13.39 -12.49 6.86
N ILE A 240 -13.65 -11.23 6.56
CA ILE A 240 -14.76 -10.86 5.68
C ILE A 240 -14.56 -11.46 4.28
N VAL A 241 -15.58 -12.13 3.76
CA VAL A 241 -15.62 -12.64 2.38
C VAL A 241 -16.58 -11.80 1.55
N LEU A 242 -16.11 -11.28 0.41
CA LEU A 242 -16.87 -10.42 -0.49
C LEU A 242 -17.08 -11.08 -1.85
N SER A 243 -18.34 -11.15 -2.30
CA SER A 243 -18.65 -11.37 -3.71
C SER A 243 -18.83 -10.01 -4.39
N VAL A 244 -17.82 -9.57 -5.13
CA VAL A 244 -17.83 -8.28 -5.81
C VAL A 244 -18.20 -8.46 -7.27
N ARG A 245 -19.07 -7.60 -7.78
CA ARG A 245 -19.33 -7.42 -9.20
C ARG A 245 -18.90 -6.02 -9.63
N ILE A 246 -18.02 -5.97 -10.61
CA ILE A 246 -17.49 -4.74 -11.20
C ILE A 246 -18.08 -4.58 -12.60
N THR A 247 -18.84 -3.52 -12.82
CA THR A 247 -19.38 -3.20 -14.15
C THR A 247 -18.26 -2.59 -15.00
N THR A 248 -17.87 -3.27 -16.08
CA THR A 248 -16.85 -2.80 -17.02
C THR A 248 -17.46 -2.53 -18.41
N ARG A 249 -16.64 -1.97 -19.31
CA ARG A 249 -17.03 -1.78 -20.71
C ARG A 249 -17.37 -3.08 -21.43
N ASP A 250 -16.65 -4.16 -21.11
CA ASP A 250 -16.73 -5.44 -21.82
C ASP A 250 -17.67 -6.44 -21.13
N GLY A 251 -18.34 -6.00 -20.06
CA GLY A 251 -19.26 -6.81 -19.24
C GLY A 251 -18.90 -6.79 -17.76
N PRO A 252 -19.76 -7.36 -16.89
CA PRO A 252 -19.47 -7.47 -15.47
C PRO A 252 -18.33 -8.46 -15.23
N VAL A 253 -17.42 -8.12 -14.32
CA VAL A 253 -16.39 -9.02 -13.78
C VAL A 253 -16.74 -9.35 -12.34
N ARG A 254 -16.71 -10.64 -11.98
CA ARG A 254 -16.94 -11.12 -10.62
C ARG A 254 -15.62 -11.40 -9.93
N VAL A 255 -15.41 -10.79 -8.77
CA VAL A 255 -14.23 -10.96 -7.93
C VAL A 255 -14.67 -11.54 -6.60
N LEU A 256 -14.08 -12.65 -6.17
CA LEU A 256 -14.26 -13.20 -4.83
C LEU A 256 -13.02 -12.86 -4.00
N LEU A 257 -13.22 -12.06 -2.96
CA LEU A 257 -12.19 -11.66 -2.02
C LEU A 257 -12.43 -12.40 -0.71
N THR A 258 -11.45 -13.18 -0.26
CA THR A 258 -11.65 -14.16 0.80
C THR A 258 -11.01 -13.78 2.13
N GLY A 259 -10.21 -12.70 2.17
CA GLY A 259 -9.22 -12.52 3.23
C GLY A 259 -8.43 -13.81 3.42
N ASP A 260 -8.25 -14.21 4.68
CA ASP A 260 -7.42 -15.35 5.05
C ASP A 260 -8.23 -16.57 5.52
N ILE A 261 -9.50 -16.71 5.08
CA ILE A 261 -10.31 -17.87 5.49
C ILE A 261 -9.60 -19.20 5.23
N GLU A 262 -9.62 -20.08 6.21
CA GLU A 262 -9.00 -21.41 6.14
C GLU A 262 -10.05 -22.45 5.68
N PRO A 263 -9.65 -23.71 5.40
CA PRO A 263 -10.57 -24.72 4.86
C PRO A 263 -11.92 -24.86 5.58
N PRO A 264 -12.04 -24.73 6.92
CA PRO A 264 -13.35 -24.76 7.60
C PRO A 264 -14.29 -23.64 7.14
N ALA A 265 -13.85 -22.39 7.11
CA ALA A 265 -14.67 -21.26 6.67
C ALA A 265 -14.91 -21.29 5.15
N GLN A 266 -13.92 -21.72 4.35
CA GLN A 266 -14.10 -21.93 2.90
C GLN A 266 -15.25 -22.90 2.61
N GLN A 267 -15.29 -24.03 3.34
CA GLN A 267 -16.37 -25.01 3.19
C GLN A 267 -17.73 -24.44 3.62
N ALA A 268 -17.77 -23.67 4.70
CA ALA A 268 -19.00 -23.03 5.17
C ALA A 268 -19.55 -22.03 4.12
N VAL A 269 -18.69 -21.20 3.53
CA VAL A 269 -19.07 -20.27 2.46
C VAL A 269 -19.61 -21.00 1.24
N LEU A 270 -18.94 -22.07 0.79
CA LEU A 270 -19.40 -22.85 -0.36
C LEU A 270 -20.73 -23.59 -0.07
N ALA A 271 -20.93 -24.06 1.16
CA ALA A 271 -22.18 -24.69 1.57
C ALA A 271 -23.35 -23.69 1.63
N ALA A 272 -23.10 -22.47 2.09
CA ALA A 272 -24.10 -21.39 2.15
C ALA A 272 -24.41 -20.79 0.76
N HIS A 273 -23.44 -20.82 -0.16
CA HIS A 273 -23.54 -20.22 -1.49
C HIS A 273 -23.18 -21.23 -2.59
N PRO A 274 -24.07 -22.21 -2.89
CA PRO A 274 -23.77 -23.29 -3.84
C PRO A 274 -23.58 -22.81 -5.29
N ASP A 275 -24.13 -21.64 -5.64
CA ASP A 275 -23.99 -21.03 -6.97
C ASP A 275 -22.84 -19.99 -7.02
N LEU A 276 -22.00 -19.93 -5.98
CA LEU A 276 -20.89 -18.97 -5.92
C LEU A 276 -19.91 -19.21 -7.06
N ALA A 277 -19.65 -18.16 -7.82
CA ALA A 277 -18.74 -18.19 -8.95
C ALA A 277 -17.99 -16.85 -9.08
N ALA A 278 -16.73 -16.93 -9.48
CA ALA A 278 -15.86 -15.78 -9.65
C ALA A 278 -15.06 -15.91 -10.94
N ASP A 279 -14.78 -14.76 -11.55
CA ASP A 279 -13.85 -14.65 -12.69
C ASP A 279 -12.42 -14.38 -12.18
N ILE A 280 -12.31 -13.70 -11.02
CA ILE A 280 -11.07 -13.50 -10.26
C ILE A 280 -11.31 -13.99 -8.83
N LEU A 281 -10.41 -14.84 -8.32
CA LEU A 281 -10.43 -15.34 -6.95
C LEU A 281 -9.14 -14.89 -6.25
N LYS A 282 -9.26 -14.12 -5.16
CA LYS A 282 -8.15 -13.99 -4.21
C LYS A 282 -8.09 -15.29 -3.43
N VAL A 283 -6.90 -15.88 -3.36
CA VAL A 283 -6.65 -17.05 -2.53
C VAL A 283 -5.97 -16.58 -1.24
N PRO A 284 -6.36 -17.11 -0.07
CA PRO A 284 -5.63 -16.97 1.19
C PRO A 284 -4.16 -17.40 1.07
#